data_AF-A0A1M6BHZ6-F1
#
_entry.id   AF-A0A1M6BHZ6-F1
#
_cell.length_a   1.000
_cell.length_b   1.000
_cell.length_c   1.000
_cell.angle_alpha   90.00
_cell.angle_beta   90.00
_cell.angle_gamma   90.00
#
_symmetry.space_group_name_H-M   'P 1'
#
loop_
_entity.id
_entity.type
_entity.pdbx_description
1 polymer ?
#
loop_
_entity_poly.entity_id
_entity_poly.type
_entity_poly.pdbx_seq_one_letter_code
_entity_poly.pdbx_strand_id
1 'polypeptide(L)'
;MNYILLIRNINDFVFRMFVRIVCFLFFVIFFVSCKKNEKMIEYRPYIISEERKKYEMQDELYKEGKIDKVVLTHLPEYFYGSENFILDDSSNVYYYQLERFFSASGCGTDTGKDSIPYFLKLKPESFIKLPLESIDGFLKLNFRKGERNAVKIASQKDTLNSKAYFKLQESLDKYLDYREDRDIYLIYPTTQEEDVVLLCKKYKKDYNSDSIKWDKKRIRFPMSKIHE
;
A
#
# COMPACT_ATOMS: atom_id res chain seq x y z
N MET A 1 7.02 -78.48 -32.34
CA MET A 1 5.75 -77.93 -31.79
C MET A 1 5.96 -76.95 -30.61
N ASN A 2 7.12 -76.25 -30.52
CA ASN A 2 7.43 -75.36 -29.37
C ASN A 2 7.58 -73.87 -29.71
N TYR A 3 7.70 -73.49 -30.99
CA TYR A 3 7.88 -72.09 -31.39
C TYR A 3 6.62 -71.23 -31.21
N ILE A 4 5.43 -71.80 -31.43
CA ILE A 4 4.15 -71.08 -31.32
C ILE A 4 3.87 -70.69 -29.86
N LEU A 5 4.20 -71.57 -28.91
CA LEU A 5 4.05 -71.30 -27.47
C LEU A 5 5.02 -70.22 -26.98
N LEU A 6 6.26 -70.20 -27.51
CA LEU A 6 7.26 -69.20 -27.17
C LEU A 6 6.84 -67.80 -27.63
N ILE A 7 6.35 -67.68 -28.89
CA ILE A 7 5.87 -66.40 -29.45
C ILE A 7 4.65 -65.88 -28.67
N ARG A 8 3.75 -66.77 -28.26
CA ARG A 8 2.56 -66.40 -27.47
C ARG A 8 2.94 -65.85 -26.09
N ASN A 9 3.93 -66.44 -25.42
CA ASN A 9 4.41 -65.98 -24.11
C ASN A 9 5.13 -64.62 -24.19
N ILE A 10 5.93 -64.40 -25.24
CA ILE A 10 6.61 -63.12 -25.46
C ILE A 10 5.59 -62.01 -25.70
N ASN A 11 4.57 -62.26 -26.54
CA ASN A 11 3.52 -61.28 -26.80
C ASN A 11 2.71 -60.93 -25.55
N ASP A 12 2.39 -61.92 -24.70
CA ASP A 12 1.66 -61.69 -23.45
C ASP A 12 2.50 -60.90 -22.42
N PHE A 13 3.81 -61.16 -22.37
CA PHE A 13 4.74 -60.42 -21.53
C PHE A 13 4.89 -58.96 -21.98
N VAL A 14 5.09 -58.74 -23.28
CA VAL A 14 5.21 -57.40 -23.88
C VAL A 14 3.90 -56.61 -23.70
N PHE A 15 2.74 -57.26 -23.89
CA PHE A 15 1.44 -56.64 -23.69
C PHE A 15 1.23 -56.20 -22.24
N ARG A 16 1.52 -57.06 -21.26
CA ARG A 16 1.43 -56.72 -19.82
C ARG A 16 2.38 -55.59 -19.44
N MET A 17 3.58 -55.55 -20.02
CA MET A 17 4.53 -54.47 -19.80
C MET A 17 4.01 -53.13 -20.38
N PHE A 18 3.44 -53.17 -21.58
CA PHE A 18 2.88 -52.00 -22.25
C PHE A 18 1.68 -51.43 -21.47
N VAL A 19 0.78 -52.28 -20.98
CA VAL A 19 -0.36 -51.86 -20.15
C VAL A 19 0.12 -51.18 -18.86
N ARG A 20 1.15 -51.71 -18.19
CA ARG A 20 1.72 -51.09 -16.98
C ARG A 20 2.32 -49.72 -17.25
N ILE A 21 3.02 -49.56 -18.37
CA ILE A 21 3.61 -48.26 -18.79
C ILE A 21 2.51 -47.25 -19.11
N VAL A 22 1.47 -47.65 -19.83
CA VAL A 22 0.33 -46.78 -20.16
C VAL A 22 -0.43 -46.37 -18.90
N CYS A 23 -0.69 -47.30 -17.97
CA CYS A 23 -1.31 -46.98 -16.69
C CYS A 23 -0.46 -46.02 -15.85
N PHE A 24 0.87 -46.20 -15.83
CA PHE A 24 1.78 -45.31 -15.12
C PHE A 24 1.81 -43.91 -15.73
N LEU A 25 1.86 -43.80 -17.07
CA LEU A 25 1.76 -42.51 -17.77
C LEU A 25 0.41 -41.81 -17.51
N PHE A 26 -0.70 -42.56 -17.50
CA PHE A 26 -2.01 -42.01 -17.13
C PHE A 26 -2.02 -41.50 -15.68
N PHE A 27 -1.41 -42.23 -14.74
CA PHE A 27 -1.27 -41.79 -13.36
C PHE A 27 -0.45 -40.50 -13.26
N VAL A 28 0.70 -40.40 -13.95
CA VAL A 28 1.54 -39.19 -13.96
C VAL A 28 0.78 -37.99 -14.51
N ILE A 29 -0.03 -38.17 -15.58
CA ILE A 29 -0.84 -37.07 -16.16
C ILE A 29 -1.91 -36.58 -15.17
N PHE A 30 -2.54 -37.48 -14.40
CA PHE A 30 -3.54 -37.12 -13.39
C PHE A 30 -2.93 -36.39 -12.18
N PHE A 31 -1.69 -36.70 -11.78
CA PHE A 31 -1.02 -36.03 -10.65
C PHE A 31 -0.35 -34.70 -11.02
N VAL A 32 -0.04 -34.46 -12.30
CA VAL A 32 0.54 -33.17 -12.75
C VAL A 32 -0.52 -32.09 -12.98
N SER A 33 -1.82 -32.44 -13.02
CA SER A 33 -2.91 -31.47 -13.15
C SER A 33 -3.33 -30.81 -11.81
N CYS A 34 -2.37 -30.53 -10.93
CA CYS A 34 -2.58 -29.59 -9.82
C CYS A 34 -2.46 -28.15 -10.38
N LYS A 35 -3.53 -27.66 -11.01
CA LYS A 35 -3.65 -26.21 -11.25
C LYS A 35 -3.69 -25.52 -9.89
N LYS A 36 -2.62 -24.80 -9.58
CA LYS A 36 -2.55 -23.89 -8.44
C LYS A 36 -3.67 -22.86 -8.68
N ASN A 37 -4.77 -22.98 -7.95
CA ASN A 37 -5.84 -21.99 -8.00
C ASN A 37 -5.23 -20.68 -7.50
N GLU A 38 -4.92 -19.76 -8.41
CA GLU A 38 -4.61 -18.39 -8.05
C GLU A 38 -5.81 -17.87 -7.26
N LYS A 39 -5.58 -17.51 -5.99
CA LYS A 39 -6.59 -16.84 -5.19
C LYS A 39 -6.94 -15.55 -5.93
N MET A 40 -8.13 -15.51 -6.52
CA MET A 40 -8.67 -14.29 -7.11
C MET A 40 -8.78 -13.26 -5.98
N ILE A 41 -7.91 -12.26 -5.98
CA ILE A 41 -7.94 -11.17 -5.01
C ILE A 41 -9.18 -10.33 -5.34
N GLU A 42 -10.17 -10.35 -4.45
CA GLU A 42 -11.36 -9.50 -4.58
C GLU A 42 -10.95 -8.06 -4.26
N TYR A 43 -10.78 -7.24 -5.28
CA TYR A 43 -10.46 -5.81 -5.12
C TYR A 43 -11.70 -5.05 -4.65
N ARG A 44 -11.73 -4.71 -3.36
CA ARG A 44 -12.78 -3.88 -2.77
C ARG A 44 -12.34 -2.41 -2.78
N PRO A 45 -13.18 -1.49 -3.28
CA PRO A 45 -12.93 -0.06 -3.16
C PRO A 45 -12.67 0.32 -1.70
N TYR A 46 -11.70 1.21 -1.49
CA TYR A 46 -11.45 1.82 -0.17
C TYR A 46 -12.04 3.23 -0.15
N ILE A 47 -12.84 3.55 0.86
CA ILE A 47 -13.52 4.85 0.98
C ILE A 47 -13.00 5.56 2.22
N ILE A 48 -12.20 6.61 2.01
CA ILE A 48 -11.45 7.29 3.08
C ILE A 48 -12.40 7.89 4.12
N SER A 49 -13.47 8.55 3.69
CA SER A 49 -14.46 9.14 4.60
C SER A 49 -15.21 8.10 5.43
N GLU A 50 -15.46 6.89 4.90
CA GLU A 50 -16.13 5.82 5.64
C GLU A 50 -15.21 5.22 6.70
N GLU A 51 -13.95 4.95 6.35
CA GLU A 51 -12.97 4.41 7.30
C GLU A 51 -12.65 5.41 8.41
N ARG A 52 -12.64 6.72 8.09
CA ARG A 52 -12.56 7.78 9.11
C ARG A 52 -13.74 7.73 10.09
N LYS A 53 -14.98 7.64 9.59
CA LYS A 53 -16.17 7.55 10.47
C LYS A 53 -16.13 6.31 11.36
N LYS A 54 -15.66 5.17 10.83
CA LYS A 54 -15.46 3.94 11.62
C LYS A 54 -14.46 4.16 12.75
N TYR A 55 -13.35 4.85 12.47
CA TYR A 55 -12.37 5.21 13.48
C TYR A 55 -12.96 6.15 14.54
N GLU A 56 -13.64 7.22 14.14
CA GLU A 56 -14.27 8.18 15.06
C GLU A 56 -15.23 7.47 16.02
N MET A 57 -16.06 6.55 15.51
CA MET A 57 -16.96 5.73 16.33
C MET A 57 -16.19 4.82 17.30
N GLN A 58 -15.08 4.19 16.87
CA GLN A 58 -14.27 3.35 17.76
C GLN A 58 -13.59 4.19 18.86
N ASP A 59 -13.08 5.38 18.52
CA ASP A 59 -12.45 6.29 19.46
C ASP A 59 -13.45 6.79 20.53
N GLU A 60 -14.69 7.08 20.14
CA GLU A 60 -15.77 7.38 21.09
C GLU A 60 -16.04 6.20 22.04
N LEU A 61 -16.20 4.98 21.51
CA LEU A 61 -16.41 3.78 22.32
C LEU A 61 -15.25 3.51 23.28
N TYR A 62 -14.01 3.76 22.85
CA TYR A 62 -12.82 3.61 23.68
C TYR A 62 -12.81 4.62 24.84
N LYS A 63 -13.13 5.89 24.56
CA LYS A 63 -13.24 6.95 25.59
C LYS A 63 -14.35 6.68 26.60
N GLU A 64 -15.41 6.02 26.17
CA GLU A 64 -16.49 5.57 27.05
C GLU A 64 -16.14 4.29 27.85
N GLY A 65 -14.96 3.71 27.64
CA GLY A 65 -14.53 2.47 28.29
C GLY A 65 -15.28 1.23 27.81
N LYS A 66 -15.96 1.30 26.65
CA LYS A 66 -16.72 0.18 26.07
C LYS A 66 -15.85 -0.81 25.31
N ILE A 67 -14.65 -0.40 24.91
CA ILE A 67 -13.65 -1.24 24.25
C ILE A 67 -12.27 -0.97 24.83
N ASP A 68 -11.40 -1.98 24.81
CA ASP A 68 -10.05 -1.89 25.42
C ASP A 68 -9.00 -1.27 24.50
N LYS A 69 -9.28 -1.19 23.20
CA LYS A 69 -8.34 -0.65 22.20
C LYS A 69 -9.07 -0.20 20.92
N VAL A 70 -8.55 0.87 20.31
CA VAL A 70 -8.93 1.31 18.97
C VAL A 70 -8.09 0.57 17.93
N VAL A 71 -8.70 0.14 16.82
CA VAL A 71 -7.94 -0.45 15.71
C VAL A 71 -7.31 0.68 14.90
N LEU A 72 -5.97 0.70 14.88
CA LEU A 72 -5.14 1.73 14.26
C LEU A 72 -5.24 1.71 12.73
N THR A 73 -6.31 2.28 12.18
CA THR A 73 -6.47 2.50 10.73
C THR A 73 -6.37 3.97 10.34
N HIS A 74 -6.64 4.89 11.28
CA HIS A 74 -6.54 6.34 11.09
C HIS A 74 -6.10 7.02 12.37
N LEU A 75 -4.81 7.27 12.54
CA LEU A 75 -4.36 8.09 13.67
C LEU A 75 -4.32 9.58 13.28
N PRO A 76 -5.23 10.43 13.80
CA PRO A 76 -5.31 11.85 13.44
C PRO A 76 -4.03 12.64 13.73
N GLU A 77 -3.13 12.11 14.55
CA GLU A 77 -1.85 12.73 14.90
C GLU A 77 -0.78 12.62 13.80
N TYR A 78 -1.02 11.87 12.72
CA TYR A 78 -0.01 11.54 11.71
C TYR A 78 -0.49 11.87 10.30
N PHE A 79 -0.45 13.16 9.95
CA PHE A 79 -0.74 13.63 8.58
C PHE A 79 0.33 13.27 7.55
N TYR A 80 1.53 12.90 8.02
CA TYR A 80 2.69 12.62 7.18
C TYR A 80 3.43 11.38 7.68
N GLY A 81 3.84 10.55 6.74
CA GLY A 81 4.76 9.43 6.97
C GLY A 81 6.20 9.85 6.74
N SER A 82 7.15 8.96 7.04
CA SER A 82 8.50 9.06 6.45
C SER A 82 8.44 8.79 4.95
N GLU A 83 7.56 7.86 4.56
CA GLU A 83 7.33 7.41 3.18
C GLU A 83 5.94 7.87 2.74
N ASN A 84 5.84 8.78 1.77
CA ASN A 84 4.56 9.37 1.39
C ASN A 84 4.26 9.12 -0.10
N PHE A 85 3.15 8.43 -0.34
CA PHE A 85 2.58 8.23 -1.68
C PHE A 85 1.39 9.16 -1.86
N ILE A 86 1.23 9.71 -3.07
CA ILE A 86 0.05 10.50 -3.45
C ILE A 86 -0.60 9.86 -4.67
N LEU A 87 -1.87 9.51 -4.54
CA LEU A 87 -2.76 9.14 -5.64
C LEU A 87 -3.49 10.38 -6.12
N ASP A 88 -3.22 10.77 -7.36
CA ASP A 88 -3.90 11.92 -7.96
C ASP A 88 -5.29 11.58 -8.49
N ASP A 89 -6.03 12.61 -8.89
CA ASP A 89 -7.34 12.49 -9.53
C ASP A 89 -7.39 11.58 -10.78
N SER A 90 -6.25 11.37 -11.42
CA SER A 90 -6.08 10.53 -12.61
C SER A 90 -5.48 9.16 -12.28
N SER A 91 -5.40 8.80 -10.99
CA SER A 91 -4.79 7.55 -10.49
C SER A 91 -3.32 7.37 -10.86
N ASN A 92 -2.58 8.45 -11.08
CA ASN A 92 -1.12 8.41 -11.08
C ASN A 92 -0.61 8.35 -9.64
N VAL A 93 0.50 7.64 -9.46
CA VAL A 93 1.20 7.56 -8.17
C VAL A 93 2.39 8.52 -8.18
N TYR A 94 2.47 9.35 -7.17
CA TYR A 94 3.65 10.16 -6.84
C TYR A 94 4.19 9.71 -5.50
N TYR A 95 5.48 9.92 -5.28
CA TYR A 95 6.17 9.60 -4.06
C TYR A 95 7.06 10.76 -3.62
N TYR A 96 7.13 11.00 -2.33
CA TYR A 96 8.14 11.84 -1.71
C TYR A 96 8.49 11.29 -0.32
N GLN A 97 9.73 11.55 0.10
CA GLN A 97 10.23 11.14 1.40
C GLN A 97 10.41 12.35 2.31
N LEU A 98 10.21 12.16 3.61
CA LEU A 98 10.60 13.12 4.64
C LEU A 98 11.75 12.51 5.45
N GLU A 99 12.80 13.29 5.71
CA GLU A 99 13.98 12.83 6.47
C GLU A 99 13.64 12.38 7.91
N ARG A 100 12.53 12.86 8.47
CA ARG A 100 12.03 12.46 9.78
C ARG A 100 10.53 12.25 9.74
N PHE A 101 10.11 11.18 10.39
CA PHE A 101 8.71 10.99 10.75
C PHE A 101 8.30 12.11 11.72
N PHE A 102 7.58 13.10 11.22
CA PHE A 102 6.98 14.14 12.04
C PHE A 102 5.74 13.55 12.73
N SER A 103 5.96 12.87 13.85
CA SER A 103 4.91 12.82 14.87
C SER A 103 4.69 14.26 15.32
N ALA A 104 3.47 14.79 15.20
CA ALA A 104 3.13 16.11 15.73
C ALA A 104 3.43 16.22 17.25
N SER A 105 3.68 15.10 17.92
CA SER A 105 4.09 15.00 19.31
C SER A 105 5.58 14.67 19.45
N GLY A 106 6.44 15.68 19.30
CA GLY A 106 7.73 15.65 20.00
C GLY A 106 7.43 15.65 21.50
N CYS A 107 7.56 14.50 22.16
CA CYS A 107 7.26 14.32 23.60
C CYS A 107 5.88 14.82 24.03
N GLY A 108 4.80 14.05 23.78
CA GLY A 108 3.65 13.85 24.67
C GLY A 108 2.93 15.02 25.38
N THR A 109 3.23 16.29 25.10
CA THR A 109 2.62 17.46 25.78
C THR A 109 1.77 18.34 24.87
N ASP A 110 1.84 18.14 23.55
CA ASP A 110 0.84 18.65 22.59
C ASP A 110 -0.13 17.54 22.17
N THR A 111 -0.62 16.76 23.13
CA THR A 111 -1.73 15.82 22.93
C THR A 111 -3.03 16.60 22.84
N GLY A 112 -3.31 17.19 21.68
CA GLY A 112 -4.48 18.03 21.52
C GLY A 112 -5.04 18.00 20.11
N LYS A 113 -5.74 16.92 19.74
CA LYS A 113 -6.88 16.92 18.79
C LYS A 113 -6.69 17.59 17.42
N ASP A 114 -5.48 17.93 17.00
CA ASP A 114 -5.32 18.79 15.86
C ASP A 114 -5.53 18.02 14.56
N SER A 115 -6.67 18.28 13.92
CA SER A 115 -7.09 17.68 12.66
C SER A 115 -6.53 18.41 11.43
N ILE A 116 -5.62 19.38 11.63
CA ILE A 116 -5.10 20.26 10.59
C ILE A 116 -3.60 19.97 10.37
N PRO A 117 -3.18 19.58 9.16
CA PRO A 117 -1.78 19.28 8.86
C PRO A 117 -0.87 20.51 8.94
N TYR A 118 0.38 20.30 9.33
CA TYR A 118 1.41 21.34 9.29
C TYR A 118 1.89 21.60 7.85
N PHE A 119 2.28 22.85 7.58
CA PHE A 119 2.99 23.24 6.37
C PHE A 119 4.44 22.78 6.42
N LEU A 120 4.83 21.93 5.47
CA LEU A 120 6.15 21.29 5.40
C LEU A 120 7.12 21.97 4.44
N LYS A 121 6.68 22.99 3.70
CA LYS A 121 7.48 23.64 2.64
C LYS A 121 7.90 22.64 1.55
N LEU A 122 7.00 21.72 1.18
CA LEU A 122 7.16 20.80 0.06
C LEU A 122 7.41 21.58 -1.22
N LYS A 123 8.18 20.98 -2.12
CA LYS A 123 8.54 21.58 -3.41
C LYS A 123 8.25 20.63 -4.56
N PRO A 124 7.91 21.11 -5.76
CA PRO A 124 7.60 20.24 -6.89
C PRO A 124 8.70 19.22 -7.22
N GLU A 125 9.96 19.58 -7.05
CA GLU A 125 11.11 18.72 -7.27
C GLU A 125 11.19 17.51 -6.32
N SER A 126 10.63 17.60 -5.11
CA SER A 126 10.65 16.47 -4.18
C SER A 126 9.69 15.35 -4.58
N PHE A 127 8.76 15.61 -5.50
CA PHE A 127 7.76 14.63 -5.93
C PHE A 127 8.29 13.84 -7.12
N ILE A 128 8.37 12.53 -6.97
CA ILE A 128 8.76 11.60 -8.02
C ILE A 128 7.50 10.90 -8.53
N LYS A 129 7.22 10.99 -9.83
CA LYS A 129 6.14 10.21 -10.43
C LYS A 129 6.61 8.75 -10.56
N LEU A 130 5.84 7.81 -10.01
CA LEU A 130 6.11 6.39 -10.10
C LEU A 130 5.25 5.77 -11.21
N PRO A 131 5.86 5.25 -12.31
CA PRO A 131 5.16 4.37 -13.23
C PRO A 131 4.54 3.16 -12.52
N LEU A 132 3.35 2.75 -12.95
CA LEU A 132 2.61 1.66 -12.32
C LEU A 132 3.43 0.35 -12.23
N GLU A 133 4.14 0.03 -13.31
CA GLU A 133 4.94 -1.19 -13.40
C GLU A 133 6.22 -1.14 -12.55
N SER A 134 6.66 0.05 -12.12
CA SER A 134 7.86 0.19 -11.29
C SER A 134 7.57 0.22 -9.78
N ILE A 135 6.30 0.24 -9.35
CA ILE A 135 5.94 0.38 -7.93
C ILE A 135 6.55 -0.76 -7.09
N ASP A 136 6.40 -2.00 -7.52
CA ASP A 136 6.89 -3.18 -6.80
C ASP A 136 8.42 -3.15 -6.67
N GLY A 137 9.12 -2.89 -7.77
CA GLY A 137 10.58 -2.76 -7.77
C GLY A 137 11.09 -1.57 -6.95
N PHE A 138 10.36 -0.45 -6.97
CA PHE A 138 10.67 0.71 -6.15
C PHE A 138 10.58 0.37 -4.66
N LEU A 139 9.48 -0.25 -4.22
CA LEU A 139 9.30 -0.64 -2.82
C LEU A 139 10.36 -1.65 -2.38
N LYS A 140 10.61 -2.68 -3.20
CA LYS A 140 11.65 -3.70 -2.93
C LYS A 140 13.03 -3.11 -2.64
N LEU A 141 13.40 -2.02 -3.32
CA LEU A 141 14.72 -1.41 -3.19
C LEU A 141 14.81 -0.42 -2.01
N ASN A 142 13.70 0.19 -1.62
CA ASN A 142 13.69 1.27 -0.63
C ASN A 142 13.12 0.85 0.73
N PHE A 143 12.35 -0.23 0.80
CA PHE A 143 11.75 -0.73 2.04
C PHE A 143 12.55 -1.94 2.51
N ARG A 144 13.14 -1.82 3.71
CA ARG A 144 14.00 -2.85 4.29
C ARG A 144 13.34 -3.44 5.51
N LYS A 145 13.41 -4.77 5.61
CA LYS A 145 13.02 -5.49 6.82
C LYS A 145 13.92 -5.06 7.98
N GLY A 146 13.35 -4.83 9.15
CA GLY A 146 14.04 -4.34 10.34
C GLY A 146 14.05 -2.81 10.48
N GLU A 147 13.63 -2.06 9.45
CA GLU A 147 13.54 -0.60 9.49
C GLU A 147 12.08 -0.19 9.64
N ARG A 148 11.79 0.70 10.60
CA ARG A 148 10.42 1.18 10.82
C ARG A 148 10.00 2.13 9.71
N ASN A 149 9.06 1.71 8.88
CA ASN A 149 8.46 2.50 7.82
C ASN A 149 7.12 3.08 8.29
N ALA A 150 7.03 4.41 8.27
CA ALA A 150 5.75 5.08 8.43
C ALA A 150 5.24 5.54 7.06
N VAL A 151 4.30 4.79 6.51
CA VAL A 151 3.76 4.99 5.17
C VAL A 151 2.48 5.81 5.24
N LYS A 152 2.39 6.84 4.40
CA LYS A 152 1.14 7.54 4.11
C LYS A 152 0.76 7.33 2.66
N ILE A 153 -0.50 6.98 2.41
CA ILE A 153 -1.12 7.06 1.08
C ILE A 153 -2.11 8.23 1.11
N ALA A 154 -1.72 9.35 0.54
CA ALA A 154 -2.58 10.50 0.31
C ALA A 154 -3.40 10.30 -0.97
N SER A 155 -4.64 10.79 -1.01
CA SER A 155 -5.48 10.74 -2.21
C SER A 155 -6.26 12.03 -2.44
N GLN A 156 -6.33 12.47 -3.69
CA GLN A 156 -7.22 13.57 -4.11
C GLN A 156 -8.69 13.13 -4.23
N LYS A 157 -8.96 11.82 -4.24
CA LYS A 157 -10.30 11.22 -4.28
C LYS A 157 -10.62 10.51 -2.99
N ASP A 158 -11.88 10.60 -2.56
CA ASP A 158 -12.37 9.89 -1.38
C ASP A 158 -12.45 8.37 -1.60
N THR A 159 -12.86 7.95 -2.79
CA THR A 159 -12.92 6.53 -3.16
C THR A 159 -11.70 6.11 -3.97
N LEU A 160 -11.00 5.10 -3.47
CA LEU A 160 -9.85 4.46 -4.10
C LEU A 160 -10.29 3.13 -4.72
N ASN A 161 -10.45 3.14 -6.05
CA ASN A 161 -10.85 1.98 -6.83
C ASN A 161 -10.13 1.95 -8.18
N SER A 162 -8.80 2.02 -8.15
CA SER A 162 -7.97 2.06 -9.36
C SER A 162 -6.91 0.98 -9.33
N LYS A 163 -6.50 0.53 -10.53
CA LYS A 163 -5.38 -0.42 -10.68
C LYS A 163 -4.11 0.08 -9.97
N ALA A 164 -3.88 1.39 -9.99
CA ALA A 164 -2.74 2.02 -9.31
C ALA A 164 -2.80 1.88 -7.80
N TYR A 165 -3.95 2.16 -7.18
CA TYR A 165 -4.15 1.96 -5.75
C TYR A 165 -3.94 0.50 -5.36
N PHE A 166 -4.62 -0.43 -6.05
CA PHE A 166 -4.52 -1.84 -5.73
C PHE A 166 -3.12 -2.41 -5.91
N LYS A 167 -2.39 -1.97 -6.95
CA LYS A 167 -1.00 -2.36 -7.15
C LYS A 167 -0.10 -1.83 -6.03
N LEU A 168 -0.29 -0.58 -5.61
CA LEU A 168 0.46 0.01 -4.50
C LEU A 168 0.19 -0.75 -3.20
N GLN A 169 -1.09 -0.99 -2.88
CA GLN A 169 -1.49 -1.74 -1.69
C GLN A 169 -0.89 -3.15 -1.67
N GLU A 170 -1.07 -3.92 -2.76
CA GLU A 170 -0.52 -5.28 -2.87
C GLU A 170 1.02 -5.28 -2.74
N SER A 171 1.69 -4.26 -3.27
CA SER A 171 3.14 -4.18 -3.18
C SER A 171 3.59 -3.81 -1.75
N LEU A 172 2.90 -2.89 -1.08
CA LEU A 172 3.17 -2.55 0.33
C LEU A 172 2.94 -3.76 1.24
N ASP A 173 1.88 -4.53 1.03
CA ASP A 173 1.57 -5.76 1.80
C ASP A 173 2.68 -6.83 1.70
N LYS A 174 3.51 -6.79 0.65
CA LYS A 174 4.67 -7.71 0.50
C LYS A 174 5.89 -7.26 1.29
N TYR A 175 6.05 -5.96 1.49
CA TYR A 175 7.30 -5.37 1.97
C TYR A 175 7.19 -4.74 3.37
N LEU A 176 5.98 -4.43 3.84
CA LEU A 176 5.74 -3.97 5.20
C LEU A 176 5.55 -5.15 6.16
N ASP A 177 6.20 -5.10 7.32
CA ASP A 177 6.05 -6.08 8.39
C ASP A 177 5.57 -5.40 9.68
N TYR A 178 4.25 -5.37 9.87
CA TYR A 178 3.62 -4.80 11.06
C TYR A 178 4.06 -5.48 12.37
N ARG A 179 4.49 -6.75 12.32
CA ARG A 179 4.80 -7.54 13.53
C ARG A 179 6.24 -7.36 13.96
N GLU A 180 7.16 -7.44 13.00
CA GLU A 180 8.59 -7.34 13.28
C GLU A 180 9.07 -5.88 13.32
N ASP A 181 8.62 -5.06 12.37
CA ASP A 181 9.22 -3.75 12.11
C ASP A 181 8.41 -2.59 12.70
N ARG A 182 7.21 -2.90 13.21
CA ARG A 182 6.23 -1.92 13.70
C ARG A 182 5.92 -0.85 12.65
N ASP A 183 5.91 -1.29 11.40
CA ASP A 183 5.48 -0.47 10.27
C ASP A 183 4.06 0.02 10.53
N ILE A 184 3.76 1.21 10.02
CA ILE A 184 2.41 1.76 10.03
C ILE A 184 2.11 2.24 8.63
N TYR A 185 0.88 2.00 8.16
CA TYR A 185 0.39 2.61 6.93
C TYR A 185 -0.93 3.30 7.23
N LEU A 186 -1.11 4.48 6.65
CA LEU A 186 -2.32 5.27 6.84
C LEU A 186 -2.78 5.82 5.50
N ILE A 187 -4.10 5.88 5.30
CA ILE A 187 -4.71 6.44 4.09
C ILE A 187 -5.46 7.71 4.46
N TYR A 188 -5.13 8.81 3.79
CA TYR A 188 -5.71 10.13 4.07
C TYR A 188 -6.05 10.89 2.79
N PRO A 189 -6.95 11.88 2.84
CA PRO A 189 -7.04 12.87 1.78
C PRO A 189 -5.73 13.66 1.67
N THR A 190 -5.44 14.19 0.48
CA THR A 190 -4.32 15.12 0.31
C THR A 190 -4.49 16.38 1.16
N THR A 191 -3.37 16.90 1.66
CA THR A 191 -3.31 18.22 2.27
C THR A 191 -3.39 19.31 1.19
N GLN A 192 -3.73 20.54 1.58
CA GLN A 192 -3.74 21.65 0.64
C GLN A 192 -2.35 21.88 0.00
N GLU A 193 -1.28 21.69 0.78
CA GLU A 193 0.09 21.82 0.27
C GLU A 193 0.42 20.74 -0.76
N GLU A 194 0.08 19.47 -0.48
CA GLU A 194 0.25 18.37 -1.45
C GLU A 194 -0.49 18.67 -2.76
N ASP A 195 -1.75 19.13 -2.68
CA ASP A 195 -2.55 19.49 -3.85
C ASP A 195 -1.88 20.58 -4.70
N VAL A 196 -1.41 21.65 -4.05
CA VAL A 196 -0.82 22.81 -4.74
C VAL A 196 0.55 22.46 -5.34
N VAL A 197 1.41 21.78 -4.58
CA VAL A 197 2.75 21.38 -5.04
C VAL A 197 2.64 20.38 -6.18
N LEU A 198 1.72 19.42 -6.09
CA LEU A 198 1.46 18.46 -7.16
C LEU A 198 0.93 19.15 -8.42
N LEU A 199 0.05 20.15 -8.28
CA LEU A 199 -0.43 20.94 -9.39
C LEU A 199 0.73 21.65 -10.11
N CYS A 200 1.61 22.32 -9.38
CA CYS A 200 2.79 22.96 -9.96
C CYS A 200 3.71 21.95 -10.65
N LYS A 201 3.94 20.77 -10.06
CA LYS A 201 4.71 19.68 -10.64
C LYS A 201 4.12 19.19 -11.97
N LYS A 202 2.81 18.92 -12.02
CA LYS A 202 2.10 18.41 -13.20
C LYS A 202 2.17 19.39 -14.37
N TYR A 203 1.99 20.67 -14.09
CA TYR A 203 1.89 21.71 -15.11
C TYR A 203 3.19 22.50 -15.33
N LYS A 204 4.29 22.08 -14.68
CA LYS A 204 5.60 22.77 -14.72
C LYS A 204 5.48 24.28 -14.44
N LYS A 205 4.64 24.64 -13.47
CA LYS A 205 4.45 26.03 -13.05
C LYS A 205 5.50 26.39 -12.01
N ASP A 206 5.92 27.65 -12.02
CA ASP A 206 6.74 28.21 -10.95
C ASP A 206 6.01 28.07 -9.61
N TYR A 207 6.75 27.62 -8.59
CA TYR A 207 6.23 27.43 -7.25
C TYR A 207 6.90 28.42 -6.29
N ASN A 208 6.08 29.26 -5.68
CA ASN A 208 6.47 30.14 -4.58
C ASN A 208 5.42 30.02 -3.47
N SER A 209 5.80 29.41 -2.35
CA SER A 209 4.93 29.21 -1.18
C SER A 209 4.32 30.51 -0.65
N ASP A 210 5.06 31.60 -0.74
CA ASP A 210 4.69 32.90 -0.15
C ASP A 210 3.65 33.62 -1.01
N SER A 211 3.55 33.24 -2.28
CA SER A 211 2.54 33.75 -3.21
C SER A 211 1.19 33.03 -3.13
N ILE A 212 1.14 31.89 -2.44
CA ILE A 212 -0.06 31.03 -2.35
C ILE A 212 -0.93 31.49 -1.18
N LYS A 213 -2.22 31.70 -1.45
CA LYS A 213 -3.22 31.97 -0.41
C LYS A 213 -3.62 30.67 0.29
N TRP A 214 -2.95 30.36 1.38
CA TRP A 214 -3.22 29.17 2.20
C TRP A 214 -4.53 29.29 2.99
N ASP A 215 -5.32 28.21 3.01
CA ASP A 215 -6.51 28.09 3.85
C ASP A 215 -6.08 27.60 5.23
N LYS A 216 -6.09 28.52 6.21
CA LYS A 216 -5.69 28.24 7.60
C LYS A 216 -6.55 27.18 8.30
N LYS A 217 -7.69 26.79 7.72
CA LYS A 217 -8.50 25.66 8.21
C LYS A 217 -8.03 24.31 7.67
N ARG A 218 -7.25 24.30 6.59
CA ARG A 218 -6.71 23.11 5.94
C ARG A 218 -5.21 22.94 6.14
N ILE A 219 -4.51 23.96 6.62
CA ILE A 219 -3.07 23.91 6.89
C ILE A 219 -2.64 24.86 8.01
N ARG A 220 -1.70 24.40 8.84
CA ARG A 220 -1.12 25.14 9.96
C ARG A 220 0.33 25.51 9.70
N PHE A 221 0.70 26.76 9.95
CA PHE A 221 2.08 27.21 9.90
C PHE A 221 2.72 27.09 11.29
N PRO A 222 4.01 26.71 11.39
CA PRO A 222 4.73 26.76 12.67
C PRO A 222 4.76 28.22 13.18
N MET A 223 4.55 28.42 14.48
CA MET A 223 4.43 29.77 15.07
C MET A 223 5.72 30.61 15.03
N SER A 224 6.86 30.08 14.59
CA SER A 224 8.13 30.82 14.53
C SER A 224 8.33 31.55 13.20
N LYS A 225 7.73 32.75 13.10
CA LYS A 225 8.24 34.01 12.49
C LYS A 225 7.09 35.03 12.37
N ILE A 226 6.73 35.65 13.49
CA ILE A 226 5.96 36.92 13.53
C ILE A 226 6.87 38.11 13.88
N HIS A 227 8.19 37.91 13.92
CA HIS A 227 9.16 38.99 14.06
C HIS A 227 10.17 38.93 12.93
N GLU A 228 9.88 39.68 11.86
CA GLU A 228 10.83 40.40 11.01
C GLU A 228 10.04 41.45 10.21
#